data_AF-A0A3M6VNR3-F1
#
_entry.id   AF-A0A3M6VNR3-F1
#
_cell.length_a   1.000
_cell.length_b   1.000
_cell.length_c   1.000
_cell.angle_alpha   90.00
_cell.angle_beta   90.00
_cell.angle_gamma   90.00
#
_symmetry.space_group_name_H-M   'P 1'
#
loop_
_entity.id
_entity.type
_entity.pdbx_description
1 polymer ?
#
loop_
_entity_poly.entity_id
_entity_poly.type
_entity_poly.pdbx_seq_one_letter_code
_entity_poly.pdbx_strand_id
1 'polypeptide(L)'
;MKRNVQLIVVGLLLLLALVGVIVASVAYSTAWGLFVSFLWITALAIPSILYRVNAINGSQMGWLLASDVFVLASFMSLALVSGE
;
A
#
# COMPACT_ATOMS: atom_id res chain seq x y z
N MET A 1 -9.67 -15.86 -12.16
CA MET A 1 -9.75 -14.48 -12.68
C MET A 1 -9.12 -14.44 -14.07
N LYS A 2 -9.63 -13.66 -15.02
CA LYS A 2 -9.01 -13.55 -16.36
C LYS A 2 -7.65 -12.85 -16.24
N ARG A 3 -6.62 -13.33 -16.95
CA ARG A 3 -5.24 -12.79 -16.88
C ARG A 3 -5.18 -11.27 -17.11
N ASN A 4 -6.00 -10.75 -18.03
CA ASN A 4 -6.06 -9.31 -18.31
C ASN A 4 -6.57 -8.50 -17.09
N VAL A 5 -7.54 -9.04 -16.36
CA VAL A 5 -8.06 -8.42 -15.13
C VAL A 5 -6.99 -8.42 -14.04
N GLN A 6 -6.21 -9.50 -13.93
CA GLN A 6 -5.11 -9.58 -12.96
C GLN A 6 -4.03 -8.54 -13.22
N LEU A 7 -3.63 -8.36 -14.48
CA LEU A 7 -2.65 -7.35 -14.85
C LEU A 7 -3.16 -5.93 -14.56
N ILE A 8 -4.44 -5.65 -14.84
CA ILE A 8 -5.06 -4.36 -14.52
C ILE A 8 -5.06 -4.10 -13.01
N VAL A 9 -5.51 -5.07 -12.21
CA VAL A 9 -5.56 -4.94 -10.74
C VAL A 9 -4.16 -4.73 -10.16
N VAL A 10 -3.18 -5.54 -10.57
CA VAL A 10 -1.79 -5.39 -10.10
C VAL A 10 -1.20 -4.05 -10.53
N GLY A 11 -1.43 -3.63 -11.78
CA GLY A 11 -0.95 -2.35 -12.29
C GLY A 11 -1.54 -1.16 -11.53
N LEU A 12 -2.84 -1.18 -11.23
CA LEU A 12 -3.51 -0.14 -10.45
C LEU A 12 -2.96 -0.06 -9.02
N LEU A 13 -2.71 -1.19 -8.37
CA LEU A 13 -2.17 -1.21 -7.01
C LEU A 13 -0.73 -0.70 -6.95
N LEU A 14 0.09 -1.02 -7.96
CA LEU A 14 1.44 -0.47 -8.06
C LEU A 14 1.43 1.03 -8.32
N LEU A 15 0.54 1.50 -9.19
CA LEU A 15 0.36 2.94 -9.44
C LEU A 15 -0.06 3.66 -8.16
N LEU A 16 -1.02 3.10 -7.42
CA LEU A 16 -1.50 3.68 -6.18
C LEU A 16 -0.40 3.71 -5.10
N ALA A 17 0.42 2.65 -5.00
CA ALA A 17 1.58 2.62 -4.12
C ALA A 17 2.56 3.76 -4.45
N LEU A 18 2.86 3.94 -5.74
CA LEU A 18 3.77 4.99 -6.21
C LEU A 18 3.24 6.39 -5.90
N VAL A 19 1.96 6.63 -6.18
CA VAL A 19 1.30 7.91 -5.85
C VAL A 19 1.38 8.16 -4.35
N GLY A 20 1.08 7.15 -3.53
CA GLY A 20 1.18 7.25 -2.07
C GLY A 20 2.59 7.63 -1.58
N VAL A 21 3.63 7.02 -2.14
CA VAL A 21 5.03 7.36 -1.84
C VAL A 21 5.37 8.80 -2.23
N ILE A 22 4.97 9.23 -3.43
CA ILE A 22 5.21 10.60 -3.90
C ILE A 22 4.52 11.60 -2.96
N VAL A 23 3.24 11.39 -2.66
CA VAL A 23 2.49 12.25 -1.74
C VAL A 23 3.17 12.29 -0.38
N ALA A 24 3.57 11.14 0.17
CA ALA A 24 4.26 11.08 1.46
C ALA A 24 5.60 11.85 1.43
N SER A 25 6.37 11.75 0.36
CA SER A 25 7.64 12.47 0.21
C SER A 25 7.49 13.99 0.09
N VAL A 26 6.36 14.46 -0.44
CA VAL A 26 6.09 15.90 -0.61
C VAL A 26 5.40 16.48 0.63
N ALA A 27 4.48 15.72 1.24
CA ALA A 27 3.71 16.17 2.40
C ALA A 27 4.51 16.14 3.70
N TYR A 28 5.48 15.23 3.83
CA TYR A 28 6.24 15.04 5.05
C TYR A 28 7.75 15.04 4.76
N SER A 29 8.45 16.07 5.24
CA SER A 29 9.91 16.21 5.09
C SER A 29 10.71 15.48 6.17
N THR A 30 10.04 14.82 7.11
CA THR A 30 10.62 14.18 8.30
C THR A 30 10.65 12.65 8.16
N ALA A 31 11.18 11.97 9.16
CA ALA A 31 11.15 10.50 9.26
C ALA A 31 9.73 9.91 9.12
N TRP A 32 8.70 10.70 9.43
CA TRP A 32 7.30 10.32 9.22
C TRP A 32 6.97 10.09 7.74
N GLY A 33 7.50 10.90 6.82
CA GLY A 33 7.31 10.71 5.38
C GLY A 33 7.91 9.43 4.86
N LEU A 34 9.09 9.06 5.37
CA LEU A 34 9.74 7.78 5.06
C LEU A 34 8.92 6.60 5.60
N PHE A 35 8.39 6.71 6.83
CA PHE A 35 7.53 5.69 7.43
C PHE A 35 6.24 5.48 6.63
N VAL A 36 5.54 6.56 6.27
CA VAL A 36 4.32 6.49 5.45
C VAL A 36 4.63 5.92 4.06
N SER A 37 5.75 6.32 3.45
CA SER A 37 6.20 5.76 2.17
C SER A 37 6.45 4.26 2.26
N PHE A 38 7.08 3.79 3.35
CA PHE A 38 7.29 2.38 3.60
C PHE A 38 5.95 1.64 3.69
N LEU A 39 4.96 2.19 4.40
CA LEU A 39 3.63 1.59 4.50
C LEU A 39 2.94 1.45 3.14
N TRP A 40 3.04 2.44 2.24
CA TRP A 40 2.48 2.32 0.89
C TRP A 40 3.13 1.18 0.08
N ILE A 41 4.45 1.02 0.22
CA ILE A 41 5.19 -0.06 -0.44
C ILE A 41 4.77 -1.42 0.12
N THR A 42 4.75 -1.58 1.45
CA THR A 42 4.40 -2.85 2.07
C THR A 42 2.94 -3.20 1.89
N ALA A 43 2.03 -2.21 1.93
CA ALA A 43 0.60 -2.42 1.83
C ALA A 43 0.14 -2.79 0.42
N LEU A 44 0.70 -2.13 -0.60
CA LEU A 44 0.16 -2.25 -1.96
C LEU A 44 1.16 -2.88 -2.94
N ALA A 45 2.43 -2.49 -2.90
CA ALA A 45 3.42 -2.97 -3.87
C ALA A 45 3.81 -4.43 -3.61
N ILE A 46 4.07 -4.80 -2.35
CA ILE A 46 4.51 -6.16 -2.02
C ILE A 46 3.38 -7.19 -2.31
N PRO A 47 2.14 -7.06 -1.79
CA PRO A 47 1.06 -8.00 -2.07
C PRO A 47 0.72 -8.11 -3.55
N SER A 48 0.78 -7.00 -4.30
CA SER A 48 0.50 -7.02 -5.75
C SER A 48 1.56 -7.76 -6.56
N ILE A 49 2.84 -7.63 -6.20
CA ILE A 49 3.92 -8.41 -6.80
C ILE A 49 3.78 -9.89 -6.45
N LEU A 50 3.56 -10.22 -5.16
CA LEU A 50 3.39 -11.59 -4.70
C LEU A 50 2.21 -12.29 -5.40
N TYR A 51 1.12 -11.57 -5.62
CA TYR A 51 -0.03 -12.08 -6.37
C TYR A 51 0.28 -12.27 -7.86
N ARG A 52 1.05 -11.37 -8.48
CA ARG A 52 1.47 -11.49 -9.88
C ARG A 52 2.36 -12.71 -10.11
N VAL A 53 3.29 -12.98 -9.19
CA VAL A 53 4.20 -14.13 -9.28
C VAL A 53 3.57 -15.42 -8.75
N ASN A 54 2.26 -15.39 -8.42
CA ASN A 54 1.49 -16.52 -7.91
C ASN A 54 2.06 -17.13 -6.62
N ALA A 55 2.74 -16.31 -5.80
CA ALA A 55 3.22 -16.69 -4.48
C ALA A 55 2.10 -16.66 -3.43
N ILE A 56 1.04 -15.87 -3.67
CA ILE A 56 -0.18 -15.82 -2.86
C ILE A 56 -1.42 -15.88 -3.78
N ASN A 57 -2.54 -16.35 -3.23
CA ASN A 57 -3.81 -16.36 -3.93
C ASN A 57 -4.64 -15.07 -3.70
N GLY A 58 -5.80 -14.98 -4.35
CA GLY A 58 -6.64 -13.78 -4.28
C GLY A 58 -7.22 -13.48 -2.89
N SER A 59 -7.54 -14.50 -2.09
CA SER A 59 -8.05 -14.27 -0.73
C SER A 59 -6.93 -13.79 0.19
N GLN A 60 -5.74 -14.39 0.11
CA GLN A 60 -4.56 -13.95 0.85
C GLN A 60 -4.16 -12.52 0.49
N MET A 61 -4.21 -12.16 -0.80
CA MET A 61 -3.98 -10.78 -1.23
C MET A 61 -5.01 -9.81 -0.64
N GLY A 62 -6.29 -10.19 -0.65
CA GLY A 62 -7.36 -9.38 -0.04
C GLY A 62 -7.15 -9.18 1.46
N TRP A 63 -6.76 -10.23 2.19
CA TRP A 63 -6.47 -10.15 3.62
C TRP A 63 -5.28 -9.25 3.93
N LEU A 64 -4.19 -9.34 3.16
CA LEU A 64 -3.02 -8.48 3.31
C LEU A 64 -3.36 -7.01 3.03
N LEU A 65 -4.07 -6.73 1.93
CA LEU A 65 -4.52 -5.37 1.62
C LEU A 65 -5.40 -4.80 2.75
N ALA A 66 -6.32 -5.60 3.29
CA ALA A 66 -7.20 -5.17 4.36
C ALA A 66 -6.45 -4.91 5.67
N SER A 67 -5.53 -5.79 6.07
CA SER A 67 -4.73 -5.60 7.29
C SER A 67 -3.85 -4.36 7.18
N ASP A 68 -3.23 -4.15 6.03
CA ASP A 68 -2.24 -3.10 5.85
C ASP A 68 -2.91 -1.72 5.75
N VAL A 69 -4.10 -1.65 5.13
CA VAL A 69 -4.95 -0.45 5.17
C VAL A 69 -5.38 -0.14 6.60
N PHE A 70 -5.69 -1.14 7.42
CA PHE A 70 -6.07 -0.92 8.82
C PHE A 70 -4.91 -0.35 9.65
N VAL A 71 -3.69 -0.87 9.43
CA VAL A 71 -2.47 -0.35 10.05
C VAL A 71 -2.21 1.09 9.61
N LEU A 72 -2.25 1.36 8.29
CA LEU A 72 -2.04 2.70 7.75
C LEU A 72 -3.05 3.70 8.31
N ALA A 73 -4.34 3.34 8.34
CA ALA A 73 -5.40 4.19 8.89
C ALA A 73 -5.20 4.47 10.39
N SER A 74 -4.71 3.49 11.14
CA SER A 74 -4.43 3.65 12.58
C SER A 74 -3.30 4.66 12.81
N PHE A 75 -2.23 4.58 12.04
CA PHE A 75 -1.12 5.54 12.11
C PHE A 75 -1.50 6.94 11.63
N MET A 76 -2.33 7.05 10.59
CA MET A 76 -2.86 8.35 10.14
C MET A 76 -3.77 8.99 11.19
N SER A 77 -4.60 8.17 11.86
CA SER A 77 -5.45 8.64 12.95
C SER A 77 -4.61 9.10 14.15
N LEU A 78 -3.52 8.37 14.46
CA LEU A 78 -2.59 8.75 15.50
C LEU A 78 -1.92 10.09 15.17
N ALA A 79 -1.37 10.26 13.97
CA ALA A 79 -0.75 11.52 13.51
C ALA A 79 -1.72 12.70 13.63
N LEU A 80 -2.96 12.51 13.20
CA LEU A 80 -4.01 13.53 13.29
C LEU A 80 -4.28 13.97 14.73
N VAL A 81 -4.26 13.03 15.69
CA VAL A 81 -4.49 13.32 17.10
C VAL A 81 -3.23 13.88 17.78
N SER A 82 -2.03 13.46 17.36
CA SER A 82 -0.76 13.96 17.90
C SER A 82 -0.34 15.32 17.33
N GLY A 83 -1.00 15.81 16.29
CA GLY A 83 -0.66 17.06 15.62
C GLY A 83 0.60 16.97 14.77
N GLU A 84 0.90 15.76 14.28
CA GLU A 84 1.95 15.51 13.27
C GLU A 84 1.40 15.59 11.84
#